data_AF-A0AAW0HJZ5-F1
#
_entry.id   AF-A0AAW0HJZ5-F1
#
_cell.length_a   1.000
_cell.length_b   1.000
_cell.length_c   1.000
_cell.angle_alpha   90.00
_cell.angle_beta   90.00
_cell.angle_gamma   90.00
#
_symmetry.space_group_name_H-M   'P 1'
#
loop_
_entity.id
_entity.type
_entity.pdbx_description
1 polymer ?
#
loop_
_entity_poly.entity_id
_entity_poly.type
_entity_poly.pdbx_seq_one_letter_code
_entity_poly.pdbx_strand_id
1 'polypeptide(L)'
;MKHNNSELGCFQCSQCRDDQEEVAACSQMADRECQCKQGTYCNSENCVEKCLRCSRCPNGRVIRQCNATMDTLCDTSDSESGKVLSPKLSLKMFTDWVVVAHAFSPSTREAEAGRSLSS
;
A
#
# COMPACT_ATOMS: atom_id res chain seq x y z
N MET A 1 25.83 -24.50 8.84
CA MET A 1 26.13 -23.26 9.56
C MET A 1 27.10 -22.42 8.75
N LYS A 2 26.73 -21.22 8.33
CA LYS A 2 27.64 -20.32 7.60
C LYS A 2 28.77 -19.74 8.47
N HIS A 3 28.57 -19.71 9.79
CA HIS A 3 29.49 -19.14 10.77
C HIS A 3 29.66 -20.10 11.94
N ASN A 4 30.80 -20.01 12.63
CA ASN A 4 31.02 -20.75 13.87
C ASN A 4 29.99 -20.29 14.90
N ASN A 5 29.17 -21.22 15.37
CA ASN A 5 28.16 -21.00 16.40
C ASN A 5 28.18 -22.16 17.39
N SER A 6 27.50 -22.00 18.53
CA SER A 6 27.40 -23.03 19.56
C SER A 6 26.05 -23.77 19.51
N GLU A 7 25.37 -23.74 18.36
CA GLU A 7 24.06 -24.38 18.25
C GLU A 7 24.18 -25.89 18.18
N LEU A 8 23.33 -26.55 18.97
CA LEU A 8 23.27 -28.00 19.08
C LEU A 8 22.72 -28.69 17.81
N GLY A 9 22.24 -27.92 16.84
CA GLY A 9 21.70 -28.42 15.58
C GLY A 9 21.70 -27.38 14.47
N CYS A 10 21.56 -27.84 13.23
CA CYS A 10 21.47 -26.98 12.06
C CYS A 10 20.10 -26.30 12.00
N PHE A 11 20.07 -25.03 11.57
CA PHE A 11 18.82 -24.41 11.15
C PHE A 11 18.25 -25.12 9.93
N GLN A 12 16.92 -25.22 9.87
CA GLN A 12 16.25 -25.75 8.68
C GLN A 12 16.40 -24.76 7.53
N CYS A 13 16.52 -25.29 6.32
CA CYS A 13 16.58 -24.49 5.12
C CYS A 13 15.25 -23.75 4.91
N SER A 14 15.34 -22.50 4.47
CA SER A 14 14.19 -21.75 4.00
C SER A 14 13.54 -22.44 2.80
N GLN A 15 12.23 -22.27 2.66
CA GLN A 15 11.45 -22.73 1.50
C GLN A 15 11.08 -21.54 0.64
N CYS A 16 11.19 -21.69 -0.68
CA CYS A 16 10.70 -20.69 -1.62
C CYS A 16 9.17 -20.71 -1.66
N ARG A 17 8.57 -19.52 -1.81
CA ARG A 17 7.13 -19.36 -2.01
C ARG A 17 6.73 -19.76 -3.44
N ASP A 18 5.43 -19.93 -3.67
CA ASP A 18 4.91 -20.35 -4.98
C ASP A 18 5.18 -19.36 -6.12
N ASP A 19 5.40 -18.09 -5.81
CA ASP A 19 5.75 -17.03 -6.77
C ASP A 19 7.27 -16.81 -6.89
N GLN A 20 8.06 -17.65 -6.22
CA GLN A 20 9.53 -17.65 -6.26
C GLN A 20 10.06 -18.91 -6.93
N GLU A 21 11.30 -18.82 -7.40
CA GLU A 21 12.08 -19.92 -7.93
C GLU A 21 13.38 -20.08 -7.14
N GLU A 22 13.80 -21.33 -6.98
CA GLU A 22 15.08 -21.66 -6.35
C GLU A 22 16.21 -21.41 -7.34
N VAL A 23 17.10 -20.49 -6.99
CA VAL A 23 18.28 -20.17 -7.81
C VAL A 23 19.56 -20.78 -7.23
N ALA A 24 19.55 -21.14 -5.94
CA ALA A 24 20.61 -21.88 -5.30
C ALA A 24 20.05 -22.86 -4.27
N ALA A 25 20.51 -24.10 -4.34
CA ALA A 25 20.11 -25.16 -3.43
C ALA A 25 20.67 -24.94 -2.02
N CYS A 26 19.91 -25.39 -1.03
CA CYS A 26 20.38 -25.40 0.35
C CYS A 26 21.56 -26.36 0.51
N SER A 27 22.54 -25.95 1.31
CA SER A 27 23.70 -26.75 1.65
C SER A 27 23.99 -26.69 3.15
N GLN A 28 24.97 -27.47 3.59
CA GLN A 28 25.39 -27.42 4.99
C GLN A 28 25.86 -26.04 5.42
N MET A 29 26.36 -25.19 4.53
CA MET A 29 26.98 -23.89 4.88
C MET A 29 26.23 -22.68 4.32
N ALA A 30 25.19 -22.89 3.51
CA ALA A 30 24.40 -21.82 2.91
C ALA A 30 22.93 -22.21 2.88
N ASP A 31 22.06 -21.25 3.21
CA ASP A 31 20.63 -21.43 3.05
C ASP A 31 20.24 -21.41 1.56
N ARG A 32 19.04 -21.89 1.25
CA ARG A 32 18.45 -21.82 -0.08
C ARG A 32 18.29 -20.36 -0.51
N GLU A 33 18.63 -20.06 -1.76
CA GLU A 33 18.37 -18.75 -2.34
C GLU A 33 17.13 -18.81 -3.24
N CYS A 34 16.17 -17.92 -2.97
CA CYS A 34 14.92 -17.80 -3.70
C CYS A 34 14.83 -16.43 -4.38
N GLN A 35 14.40 -16.41 -5.64
CA GLN A 35 14.18 -15.18 -6.40
C GLN A 35 12.76 -15.14 -6.97
N CYS A 36 12.22 -13.93 -7.19
CA CYS A 36 10.91 -13.78 -7.82
C CYS A 36 10.92 -14.32 -9.25
N LYS A 37 9.87 -15.07 -9.62
CA LYS A 37 9.74 -15.64 -10.98
C LYS A 37 9.74 -14.55 -12.04
N GLN A 38 10.11 -14.93 -13.25
CA GLN A 38 10.11 -14.05 -14.41
C GLN A 38 8.79 -13.28 -14.59
N GLY A 39 8.90 -11.98 -14.86
CA GLY A 39 7.75 -11.07 -14.95
C GLY A 39 7.26 -10.53 -13.60
N THR A 40 7.97 -10.84 -12.51
CA THR A 40 7.76 -10.26 -11.19
C THR A 40 9.06 -9.78 -10.56
N TYR A 41 8.95 -8.84 -9.62
CA TYR A 41 10.07 -8.24 -8.92
C TYR A 41 9.77 -8.00 -7.45
N CYS A 42 10.84 -7.76 -6.69
CA CYS A 42 10.78 -7.34 -5.30
C CYS A 42 11.89 -6.33 -4.95
N ASN A 43 11.55 -5.07 -4.68
CA ASN A 43 12.52 -3.98 -4.48
C ASN A 43 12.84 -3.62 -3.03
N SER A 44 12.14 -4.20 -2.05
CA SER A 44 12.26 -3.85 -0.62
C SER A 44 11.60 -4.94 0.23
N GLU A 45 11.79 -4.89 1.55
CA GLU A 45 11.11 -5.73 2.56
C GLU A 45 9.58 -5.78 2.41
N ASN A 46 8.98 -4.87 1.63
CA ASN A 46 7.56 -4.82 1.28
C ASN A 46 7.05 -5.99 0.42
N CYS A 47 7.85 -7.04 0.17
CA CYS A 47 7.38 -8.29 -0.41
C CYS A 47 7.17 -9.37 0.66
N VAL A 48 6.67 -8.99 1.83
CA VAL A 48 6.38 -9.95 2.92
C VAL A 48 5.41 -11.03 2.44
N GLU A 49 4.45 -10.65 1.59
CA GLU A 49 3.34 -11.53 1.20
C GLU A 49 3.43 -12.04 -0.25
N LYS A 50 4.05 -11.29 -1.18
CA LYS A 50 4.15 -11.66 -2.62
C LYS A 50 5.15 -10.85 -3.45
N CYS A 51 5.62 -11.45 -4.54
CA CYS A 51 6.31 -10.79 -5.65
C CYS A 51 5.34 -9.90 -6.45
N LEU A 52 5.81 -8.72 -6.85
CA LEU A 52 5.01 -7.73 -7.57
C LEU A 52 5.16 -7.91 -9.08
N ARG A 53 4.09 -7.72 -9.85
CA ARG A 53 4.18 -7.78 -11.32
C ARG A 53 4.96 -6.61 -11.88
N CYS A 54 5.81 -6.87 -12.86
CA CYS A 54 6.53 -5.83 -13.58
C CYS A 54 5.56 -4.88 -14.30
N SER A 55 5.83 -3.59 -14.21
CA SER A 55 5.15 -2.55 -14.97
C SER A 55 5.54 -2.63 -16.45
N ARG A 56 4.60 -2.22 -17.32
CA ARG A 56 4.84 -2.08 -18.76
C ARG A 56 4.89 -0.60 -19.11
N CYS A 57 5.85 -0.21 -19.92
CA CYS A 57 5.97 1.19 -20.35
C CYS A 57 4.89 1.52 -21.39
N PRO A 58 4.13 2.60 -21.22
CA PRO A 58 3.03 2.96 -22.13
C PRO A 58 3.53 3.26 -23.54
N ASN A 59 4.69 3.91 -23.66
CA ASN A 59 5.31 4.25 -24.94
C ASN A 59 6.26 3.16 -25.48
N GLY A 60 6.34 2.01 -24.80
CA GLY A 60 7.28 0.93 -25.12
C GLY A 60 8.76 1.28 -24.88
N ARG A 61 9.08 2.51 -24.49
CA ARG A 61 10.45 2.96 -24.25
C ARG A 61 10.93 2.56 -22.85
N VAL A 62 11.71 1.49 -22.80
CA VAL A 62 12.29 0.93 -21.58
C VAL A 62 13.73 1.42 -21.43
N ILE A 63 14.02 2.11 -20.32
CA ILE A 63 15.40 2.46 -19.92
C ILE A 63 16.08 1.26 -19.28
N ARG A 64 15.35 0.55 -18.41
CA ARG A 64 15.85 -0.63 -17.71
C ARG A 64 14.78 -1.70 -17.63
N GLN A 65 15.13 -2.91 -17.99
CA GLN A 65 14.24 -4.05 -17.90
C GLN A 65 13.99 -4.44 -16.44
N CYS A 66 12.78 -4.95 -16.19
CA CYS A 66 12.44 -5.58 -14.92
C CYS A 66 13.36 -6.77 -14.62
N ASN A 67 13.68 -6.96 -13.35
CA ASN A 67 14.40 -8.12 -12.85
C ASN A 67 13.83 -8.54 -11.48
N ALA A 68 14.23 -9.68 -10.95
CA ALA A 68 13.72 -10.24 -9.68
C ALA A 68 13.78 -9.25 -8.51
N THR A 69 14.65 -8.23 -8.56
CA THR A 69 14.81 -7.22 -7.50
C THR A 69 14.31 -5.81 -7.84
N MET A 70 13.92 -5.53 -9.09
CA MET A 70 13.58 -4.16 -9.51
C MET A 70 12.56 -4.14 -10.64
N ASP A 71 11.64 -3.17 -10.61
CA ASP A 71 10.66 -2.96 -11.67
C ASP A 71 11.30 -2.46 -12.97
N THR A 72 10.53 -2.51 -14.06
CA THR A 72 10.83 -1.82 -15.32
C THR A 72 10.94 -0.32 -15.07
N LEU A 73 12.05 0.29 -15.54
CA LEU A 73 12.17 1.74 -15.60
C LEU A 73 11.84 2.23 -17.01
N CYS A 74 10.85 3.11 -17.10
CA CYS A 74 10.37 3.69 -18.34
C CYS A 74 11.02 5.05 -18.59
N ASP A 75 11.20 5.40 -19.87
CA ASP A 75 11.58 6.75 -20.24
C ASP A 75 10.38 7.69 -20.10
N THR A 76 10.49 8.62 -19.16
CA THR A 76 9.45 9.58 -18.80
C THR A 76 9.62 10.93 -19.49
N SER A 77 10.38 11.00 -20.59
CA SER A 77 10.61 12.25 -21.34
C SER A 77 9.33 13.02 -21.73
N ASP A 78 8.15 12.37 -21.70
CA ASP A 78 6.84 13.02 -21.90
C ASP A 78 5.75 12.62 -20.87
N SER A 79 6.10 12.09 -19.68
CA SER A 79 5.05 11.66 -18.73
C SER A 79 5.44 11.84 -17.27
N GLU A 80 4.91 12.91 -16.68
CA GLU A 80 4.65 13.04 -15.25
C GLU A 80 3.69 11.91 -14.81
N SER A 81 4.21 10.72 -14.53
CA SER A 81 3.44 9.68 -13.84
C SER A 81 4.35 8.74 -13.06
N GLY A 82 5.18 9.33 -12.20
CA GLY A 82 5.67 8.67 -11.00
C GLY A 82 4.58 8.68 -9.93
N LYS A 83 3.44 8.03 -10.15
CA LYS A 83 2.52 7.70 -9.05
C LYS A 83 3.05 6.43 -8.41
N VAL A 84 4.14 6.59 -7.66
CA VAL A 84 4.40 5.71 -6.51
C VAL A 84 3.08 5.68 -5.75
N LEU A 85 2.45 4.51 -5.73
CA LEU A 85 1.29 4.22 -4.88
C LEU A 85 1.77 4.29 -3.43
N SER A 86 2.01 5.52 -2.99
CA SER A 86 1.88 5.90 -1.60
C SER A 86 0.39 5.75 -1.30
N PRO A 87 0.00 5.01 -0.25
CA PRO A 87 -1.28 5.30 0.36
C PRO A 87 -1.16 6.76 0.82
N LYS A 88 -1.74 7.68 0.06
CA LYS A 88 -2.13 8.97 0.61
C LYS A 88 -3.11 8.62 1.71
N LEU A 89 -2.61 8.52 2.94
CA LEU A 89 -3.43 8.63 4.14
C LEU A 89 -3.97 10.06 4.14
N SER A 90 -4.94 10.31 3.26
CA SER A 90 -5.77 11.49 3.28
C SER A 90 -6.70 11.27 4.46
N LEU A 91 -6.17 11.56 5.64
CA LEU A 91 -6.97 11.82 6.81
C LEU A 91 -7.74 13.11 6.49
N LYS A 92 -8.84 12.97 5.73
CA LYS A 92 -9.88 13.99 5.66
C LYS A 92 -10.52 14.00 7.03
N MET A 93 -9.84 14.63 7.98
CA MET A 93 -10.43 15.02 9.24
C MET A 93 -11.55 15.99 8.89
N PHE A 94 -12.77 15.46 8.96
CA PHE A 94 -14.04 16.16 9.11
C PHE A 94 -14.40 17.15 7.99
N THR A 95 -15.14 16.65 7.01
CA THR A 95 -16.10 17.51 6.31
C THR A 95 -17.17 17.97 7.30
N ASP A 96 -17.66 19.19 7.07
CA ASP A 96 -19.00 19.68 7.45
C ASP A 96 -19.21 20.30 8.85
N TRP A 97 -18.47 21.36 9.18
CA TRP A 97 -19.12 22.56 9.76
C TRP A 97 -19.41 23.52 8.61
N VAL A 98 -20.28 23.07 7.71
CA VAL A 98 -21.05 23.98 6.88
C VAL A 98 -21.77 24.91 7.84
N VAL A 99 -21.55 26.20 7.64
CA VAL A 99 -22.38 27.30 8.09
C VAL A 99 -23.86 26.87 8.04
N VAL A 100 -24.41 26.41 9.17
CA VAL A 100 -25.86 26.33 9.42
C VAL A 100 -26.20 27.52 10.30
N ALA A 101 -26.17 28.68 9.67
CA ALA A 101 -26.95 29.83 10.12
C ALA A 101 -28.38 29.62 9.59
N HIS A 102 -29.20 28.85 10.31
CA HIS A 102 -30.64 28.78 10.09
C HIS A 102 -31.37 28.79 11.44
N ALA A 103 -31.37 29.96 12.09
CA ALA A 103 -32.35 30.30 13.11
C ALA A 103 -32.97 31.66 12.76
N PHE A 104 -33.60 31.73 11.59
CA PHE A 104 -34.51 32.80 11.20
C PHE A 104 -35.66 32.19 10.42
N SER A 105 -36.69 31.76 11.14
CA SER A 105 -38.04 31.60 10.58
C SER A 105 -38.93 32.66 11.23
N PRO A 106 -39.44 33.64 10.46
CA PRO A 106 -40.39 34.63 10.96
C PRO A 106 -41.84 34.18 10.76
N SER A 107 -42.72 34.78 11.59
CA SER A 107 -44.14 35.07 11.32
C SER A 107 -45.20 34.01 11.63
N THR A 108 -45.94 34.24 12.73
CA THR A 108 -47.43 34.38 12.78
C THR A 108 -47.82 34.81 14.20
N ARG A 109 -48.10 36.10 14.42
CA ARG A 109 -49.44 36.72 14.62
C ARG A 109 -50.18 36.34 15.92
N GLU A 110 -50.35 37.37 16.75
CA GLU A 110 -51.58 37.84 17.42
C GLU A 110 -52.29 36.88 18.39
N ALA A 111 -52.26 37.16 19.69
CA ALA A 111 -53.17 38.05 20.44
C ALA A 111 -54.38 37.29 21.02
N GLU A 112 -54.58 37.50 22.32
CA GLU A 112 -55.81 37.26 23.12
C GLU A 112 -56.44 35.86 23.14
N ALA A 113 -56.41 35.23 24.32
CA ALA A 113 -57.59 35.03 25.16
C ALA A 113 -57.31 33.92 26.20
N GLY A 114 -57.04 34.33 27.44
CA GLY A 114 -56.95 33.44 28.60
C GLY A 114 -57.71 34.05 29.76
N ARG A 115 -59.03 34.11 29.66
CA ARG A 115 -59.94 34.42 30.78
C ARG A 115 -60.30 33.12 31.49
N SER A 116 -60.00 33.05 32.78
CA SER A 116 -60.77 32.38 33.85
C SER A 116 -60.18 32.90 35.17
N LEU A 117 -60.83 33.78 35.96
CA LEU A 117 -61.95 33.50 36.88
C LEU A 117 -61.68 32.20 37.67
N SER A 118 -61.68 32.12 39.01
CA SER A 118 -62.15 33.01 40.07
C SER A 118 -61.72 32.37 41.40
N SER A 119 -61.34 33.15 42.42
CA SER A 119 -61.95 33.20 43.76
C SER A 119 -61.15 34.07 44.71
#